data_AF-A0A453IQ20-F1
#
_entry.id   AF-A0A453IQ20-F1
#
_cell.length_a   1.000
_cell.length_b   1.000
_cell.length_c   1.000
_cell.angle_alpha   90.00
_cell.angle_beta   90.00
_cell.angle_gamma   90.00
#
_symmetry.space_group_name_H-M   'P 1'
#
loop_
_entity.id
_entity.type
_entity.pdbx_description
1 polymer ?
#
loop_
_entity_poly.entity_id
_entity_poly.type
_entity_poly.pdbx_seq_one_letter_code
_entity_poly.pdbx_strand_id
1 'polypeptide(L)'
;SSTSDGFFISQKKYIQDLLARAALTDERTVETPMELNVHLRDTDGDPLSDPTRYRHLVGSLVYLAVTRPDISYPVHILSQFVSAPTSVHYSHLLRVLRYLRGTISHRLFFPRSGSLQLQAYSEATWASDPSDRRSLSAYCVFLGGSLIAWKTKKQTAVFRSSAEAELRAMALLTAEVTWLRWLLQDFGVSVTTPTLLLSDSIGAISIAR
;
A
#
# COMPACT_ATOMS: atom_id res chain seq x y z
N SER A 1 17.22 6.28 11.81
CA SER A 1 17.97 6.47 13.07
C SER A 1 18.07 5.13 13.79
N SER A 2 19.12 4.90 14.58
CA SER A 2 19.27 3.68 15.38
C SER A 2 19.09 3.98 16.87
N THR A 3 18.65 2.97 17.61
CA THR A 3 18.51 2.94 19.07
C THR A 3 19.05 1.61 19.58
N SER A 4 19.15 1.43 20.90
CA SER A 4 19.46 0.12 21.50
C SER A 4 18.50 -0.97 21.02
N ASP A 5 17.23 -0.60 20.81
CA ASP A 5 16.12 -1.51 20.58
C ASP A 5 15.98 -1.89 19.10
N GLY A 6 16.57 -1.11 18.19
CA GLY A 6 16.48 -1.35 16.75
C GLY A 6 16.69 -0.12 15.88
N PHE A 7 16.28 -0.25 14.61
CA PHE A 7 16.38 0.79 13.59
C PHE A 7 15.01 1.38 13.26
N PHE A 8 15.00 2.67 12.98
CA PHE A 8 13.83 3.38 12.46
C PHE A 8 14.10 3.92 11.06
N ILE A 9 13.17 3.61 10.15
CA ILE A 9 13.11 4.24 8.83
C ILE A 9 12.01 5.31 8.88
N SER A 10 12.39 6.56 8.64
CA SER A 10 11.49 7.71 8.62
C SER A 10 11.80 8.60 7.43
N GLN A 11 10.75 9.13 6.81
CA GLN A 11 10.83 10.12 5.74
C GLN A 11 10.23 11.46 6.16
N LYS A 12 10.34 11.83 7.44
CA LYS A 12 9.77 13.08 8.00
C LYS A 12 10.10 14.32 7.17
N LYS A 13 11.39 14.54 6.83
CA LYS A 13 11.83 15.69 6.03
C LYS A 13 11.19 15.68 4.64
N TYR A 14 11.17 14.52 3.97
CA TYR A 14 10.53 14.39 2.67
C TYR A 14 9.03 14.71 2.70
N ILE A 15 8.32 14.30 3.76
CA ILE A 15 6.91 14.65 3.96
C ILE A 15 6.76 16.17 4.15
N GLN A 16 7.62 16.81 4.94
CA GLN A 16 7.59 18.28 5.12
C GLN A 16 7.78 19.01 3.78
N ASP A 17 8.78 18.60 2.99
CA ASP A 17 9.07 19.18 1.67
C ASP A 17 7.92 18.91 0.68
N LEU A 18 7.28 17.73 0.75
CA LEU A 18 6.10 17.41 -0.06
C LEU A 18 4.91 18.31 0.31
N LEU A 19 4.65 18.52 1.59
CA LEU A 19 3.56 19.38 2.06
C LEU A 19 3.79 20.85 1.69
N ALA A 20 5.03 21.33 1.77
CA ALA A 20 5.41 22.68 1.33
C ALA A 20 5.16 22.86 -0.18
N ARG A 21 5.59 21.89 -1.01
CA ARG A 21 5.35 21.91 -2.46
C ARG A 21 3.87 21.79 -2.83
N ALA A 22 3.08 21.08 -2.02
CA ALA A 22 1.64 21.00 -2.22
C ALA A 22 0.92 22.33 -1.96
N ALA A 23 1.58 23.31 -1.31
CA ALA A 23 1.05 24.64 -1.01
C ALA A 23 -0.38 24.61 -0.43
N LEU A 24 -0.60 23.68 0.51
CA LEU A 24 -1.83 23.63 1.30
C LEU A 24 -1.87 24.86 2.21
N THR A 25 -2.87 25.72 2.01
CA THR A 25 -3.03 26.97 2.77
C THR A 25 -3.59 26.76 4.17
N ASP A 26 -4.26 25.62 4.41
CA ASP A 26 -4.78 25.25 5.72
C ASP A 26 -3.81 24.36 6.51
N GLU A 27 -3.98 24.30 7.83
CA GLU A 27 -3.26 23.39 8.74
C GLU A 27 -4.08 22.14 9.09
N ARG A 28 -5.15 21.83 8.34
CA ARG A 28 -6.05 20.72 8.67
C ARG A 28 -5.34 19.37 8.55
N THR A 29 -5.72 18.45 9.43
CA THR A 29 -5.30 17.05 9.42
C THR A 29 -6.51 16.14 9.37
N VAL A 30 -6.33 14.90 8.93
CA VAL A 30 -7.37 13.86 8.95
C VAL A 30 -6.78 12.56 9.50
N GLU A 31 -7.61 11.73 10.12
CA GLU A 31 -7.17 10.48 10.77
C GLU A 31 -7.01 9.31 9.79
N THR A 32 -7.68 9.34 8.65
CA THR A 32 -7.60 8.29 7.63
C THR A 32 -7.21 8.86 6.27
N PRO A 33 -6.34 8.17 5.50
CA PRO A 33 -5.86 8.70 4.22
C PRO A 33 -6.93 8.66 3.14
N MET A 34 -7.92 7.78 3.27
CA MET A 34 -9.08 7.65 2.39
C MET A 34 -10.28 7.14 3.20
N GLU A 35 -11.47 7.53 2.79
CA GLU A 35 -12.71 7.06 3.41
C GLU A 35 -13.02 5.63 2.98
N LEU A 36 -13.73 4.89 3.85
CA LEU A 36 -14.17 3.54 3.53
C LEU A 36 -15.21 3.58 2.41
N ASN A 37 -15.18 2.58 1.53
CA ASN A 37 -16.12 2.45 0.41
C ASN A 37 -16.09 3.60 -0.61
N VAL A 38 -14.98 4.34 -0.72
CA VAL A 38 -14.78 5.32 -1.80
C VAL A 38 -14.50 4.59 -3.11
N HIS A 39 -15.29 4.92 -4.12
CA HIS A 39 -15.26 4.33 -5.45
C HIS A 39 -15.12 5.44 -6.49
N LEU A 40 -13.88 5.82 -6.81
CA LEU A 40 -13.59 6.88 -7.77
C LEU A 40 -13.78 6.39 -9.20
N ARG A 41 -14.32 7.26 -10.06
CA ARG A 41 -14.55 7.03 -11.49
C ARG A 41 -13.89 8.14 -12.30
N ASP A 42 -13.53 7.81 -13.55
CA ASP A 42 -12.94 8.77 -14.48
C ASP A 42 -13.83 10.00 -14.75
N THR A 43 -15.15 9.83 -14.59
CA THR A 43 -16.17 10.87 -14.81
C THR A 43 -16.51 11.69 -13.57
N ASP A 44 -15.87 11.45 -12.43
CA ASP A 44 -16.21 12.14 -11.19
C ASP A 44 -15.64 13.56 -11.17
N GLY A 45 -16.51 14.56 -11.16
CA GLY A 45 -16.13 15.98 -11.13
C GLY A 45 -15.58 16.50 -12.46
N ASP A 46 -14.93 17.66 -12.39
CA ASP A 46 -14.47 18.39 -13.58
C ASP A 46 -12.99 18.08 -13.88
N PRO A 47 -12.60 17.88 -15.15
CA PRO A 47 -11.21 17.71 -15.53
C PRO A 47 -10.33 18.88 -15.04
N LEU A 48 -9.14 18.56 -14.51
CA LEU A 48 -8.19 19.60 -14.11
C LEU A 48 -7.64 20.31 -15.35
N SER A 49 -7.67 21.64 -15.33
CA SER A 49 -7.08 22.48 -16.40
C SER A 49 -5.57 22.24 -16.57
N ASP A 50 -4.87 22.03 -15.46
CA ASP A 50 -3.46 21.62 -15.44
C ASP A 50 -3.26 20.34 -14.60
N PRO A 51 -3.08 19.17 -15.25
CA PRO A 51 -2.85 17.92 -14.54
C PRO A 51 -1.43 17.80 -13.97
N THR A 52 -0.48 18.67 -14.35
CA THR A 52 0.94 18.55 -14.00
C THR A 52 1.15 18.47 -12.50
N ARG A 53 0.45 19.32 -11.74
CA ARG A 53 0.53 19.33 -10.28
C ARG A 53 0.03 18.03 -9.65
N TYR A 54 -1.07 17.47 -10.16
CA TYR A 54 -1.57 16.17 -9.71
C TYR A 54 -0.55 15.07 -9.96
N ARG A 55 -0.01 14.98 -11.19
CA ARG A 55 0.98 13.97 -11.59
C ARG A 55 2.23 14.02 -10.72
N HIS A 56 2.75 15.23 -10.45
CA HIS A 56 3.95 15.42 -9.63
C HIS A 56 3.74 14.99 -8.17
N LEU A 57 2.59 15.34 -7.59
CA LEU A 57 2.24 14.96 -6.21
C LEU A 57 2.00 13.46 -6.09
N VAL A 58 1.26 12.85 -7.03
CA VAL A 58 1.05 11.39 -7.04
C VAL A 58 2.37 10.65 -7.20
N GLY A 59 3.24 11.07 -8.12
CA GLY A 59 4.58 10.48 -8.25
C GLY A 59 5.41 10.59 -6.96
N SER A 60 5.31 11.73 -6.27
CA SER A 60 5.96 11.92 -4.96
C SER A 60 5.39 11.00 -3.88
N LEU A 61 4.09 10.69 -3.93
CA LEU A 61 3.44 9.77 -3.02
C LEU A 61 3.75 8.30 -3.34
N VAL A 62 3.91 7.93 -4.61
CA VAL A 62 4.38 6.60 -5.02
C VAL A 62 5.75 6.31 -4.42
N TYR A 63 6.66 7.29 -4.43
CA TYR A 63 7.94 7.17 -3.74
C TYR A 63 7.79 7.03 -2.22
N LEU A 64 6.92 7.84 -1.61
CA LEU A 64 6.69 7.80 -0.16
C LEU A 64 6.08 6.47 0.31
N ALA A 65 5.22 5.84 -0.50
CA ALA A 65 4.58 4.57 -0.20
C ALA A 65 5.60 3.43 0.03
N VAL A 66 6.84 3.58 -0.44
CA VAL A 66 7.97 2.67 -0.16
C VAL A 66 8.39 2.67 1.32
N THR A 67 8.03 3.69 2.10
CA THR A 67 8.27 3.71 3.57
C THR A 67 7.01 3.99 4.40
N ARG A 68 5.87 4.21 3.73
CA ARG A 68 4.55 4.48 4.32
C ARG A 68 3.53 3.46 3.81
N PRO A 69 3.52 2.23 4.36
CA PRO A 69 2.61 1.18 3.92
C PRO A 69 1.13 1.59 4.05
N ASP A 70 0.81 2.40 5.06
CA ASP A 70 -0.50 2.94 5.39
C ASP A 70 -1.13 3.81 4.29
N ILE A 71 -0.34 4.35 3.36
CA ILE A 71 -0.85 5.09 2.19
C ILE A 71 -0.83 4.29 0.89
N SER A 72 -0.39 3.02 0.90
CA SER A 72 -0.21 2.24 -0.34
C SER A 72 -1.50 2.09 -1.14
N TYR A 73 -2.61 1.80 -0.45
CA TYR A 73 -3.93 1.68 -1.04
C TYR A 73 -4.41 2.99 -1.71
N PRO A 74 -4.52 4.12 -0.99
CA PRO A 74 -4.99 5.36 -1.60
C PRO A 74 -4.06 5.88 -2.71
N VAL A 75 -2.75 5.68 -2.57
CA VAL A 75 -1.79 6.03 -3.63
C VAL A 75 -2.00 5.17 -4.86
N HIS A 76 -2.29 3.88 -4.70
CA HIS A 76 -2.61 3.00 -5.82
C HIS A 76 -3.87 3.47 -6.57
N ILE A 77 -4.94 3.82 -5.84
CA ILE A 77 -6.17 4.36 -6.42
C ILE A 77 -5.89 5.65 -7.20
N LEU A 78 -5.26 6.65 -6.57
CA LEU A 78 -4.98 7.94 -7.20
C LEU A 78 -4.06 7.82 -8.43
N SER A 79 -3.16 6.84 -8.43
CA SER A 79 -2.26 6.58 -9.56
C SER A 79 -2.99 6.15 -10.83
N GLN A 80 -4.21 5.61 -10.73
CA GLN A 80 -4.99 5.21 -11.90
C GLN A 80 -5.45 6.41 -12.75
N PHE A 81 -5.63 7.58 -12.12
CA PHE A 81 -6.18 8.78 -12.75
C PHE A 81 -5.12 9.79 -13.22
N VAL A 82 -3.84 9.40 -13.28
CA VAL A 82 -2.72 10.28 -13.64
C VAL A 82 -2.82 10.81 -15.07
N SER A 83 -3.46 10.08 -15.97
CA SER A 83 -3.67 10.47 -17.37
C SER A 83 -4.63 11.68 -17.47
N ALA A 84 -5.80 11.58 -16.85
CA ALA A 84 -6.88 12.57 -16.89
C ALA A 84 -7.49 12.80 -15.49
N PRO A 85 -6.77 13.49 -14.57
CA PRO A 85 -7.28 13.74 -13.23
C PRO A 85 -8.39 14.81 -13.22
N THR A 86 -9.27 14.72 -12.23
CA THR A 86 -10.40 15.63 -12.03
C THR A 86 -10.31 16.36 -10.69
N SER A 87 -11.20 17.32 -10.45
CA SER A 87 -11.33 18.04 -9.18
C SER A 87 -11.59 17.10 -8.00
N VAL A 88 -12.36 16.01 -8.21
CA VAL A 88 -12.60 14.98 -7.20
C VAL A 88 -11.33 14.18 -6.92
N HIS A 89 -10.60 13.74 -7.94
CA HIS A 89 -9.31 13.06 -7.74
C HIS A 89 -8.32 13.94 -6.98
N TYR A 90 -8.27 15.24 -7.30
CA TYR A 90 -7.42 16.20 -6.60
C TYR A 90 -7.83 16.37 -5.13
N SER A 91 -9.13 16.40 -4.81
CA SER A 91 -9.58 16.53 -3.42
C SER A 91 -9.16 15.34 -2.55
N HIS A 92 -9.24 14.11 -3.08
CA HIS A 92 -8.75 12.91 -2.41
C HIS A 92 -7.23 12.90 -2.27
N LEU A 93 -6.50 13.39 -3.28
CA LEU A 93 -5.05 13.61 -3.16
C LEU A 93 -4.71 14.57 -2.01
N LEU A 94 -5.43 15.69 -1.88
CA LEU A 94 -5.24 16.62 -0.76
C LEU A 94 -5.58 15.98 0.59
N ARG A 95 -6.58 15.10 0.66
CA ARG A 95 -6.88 14.32 1.87
C ARG A 95 -5.69 13.47 2.31
N VAL A 96 -5.03 12.75 1.38
CA VAL A 96 -3.82 11.96 1.69
C VAL A 96 -2.71 12.87 2.25
N LEU A 97 -2.53 14.07 1.69
CA LEU A 97 -1.55 15.02 2.21
C LEU A 97 -1.91 15.52 3.62
N ARG A 98 -3.18 15.81 3.90
CA ARG A 98 -3.65 16.17 5.26
C ARG A 98 -3.46 15.01 6.26
N TYR A 99 -3.63 13.77 5.83
CA TYR A 99 -3.31 12.59 6.64
C TYR A 99 -1.81 12.53 6.97
N LEU A 100 -0.96 12.69 5.96
CA LEU A 100 0.50 12.70 6.12
C LEU A 100 0.99 13.80 7.06
N ARG A 101 0.33 14.97 7.04
CA ARG A 101 0.59 16.06 7.98
C ARG A 101 0.35 15.63 9.43
N GLY A 102 -0.78 14.98 9.72
CA GLY A 102 -1.11 14.49 11.07
C GLY A 102 -0.21 13.32 11.51
N THR A 103 0.32 12.56 10.56
CA THR A 103 1.10 11.33 10.80
C THR A 103 2.58 11.47 10.42
N ILE A 104 3.11 12.70 10.47
CA ILE A 104 4.46 13.01 9.99
C ILE A 104 5.57 12.32 10.79
N SER A 105 5.27 11.94 12.04
CA SER A 105 6.16 11.23 12.95
C SER A 105 6.14 9.70 12.77
N HIS A 106 5.21 9.17 11.96
CA HIS A 106 5.15 7.73 11.68
C HIS A 106 6.44 7.25 11.03
N ARG A 107 6.87 6.06 11.45
CA ARG A 107 8.14 5.46 11.08
C ARG A 107 8.01 3.94 11.15
N LEU A 108 8.73 3.25 10.28
CA LEU A 108 8.89 1.81 10.36
C LEU A 108 9.95 1.50 11.42
N PHE A 109 9.67 0.52 12.26
CA PHE A 109 10.58 0.03 13.29
C PHE A 109 11.04 -1.38 12.97
N PHE A 110 12.35 -1.59 13.01
CA PHE A 110 13.02 -2.85 12.79
C PHE A 110 13.76 -3.22 14.08
N PRO A 111 13.18 -4.06 14.95
CA PRO A 111 13.80 -4.46 16.20
C PRO A 111 15.15 -5.14 15.97
N ARG A 112 16.11 -4.89 16.87
CA ARG A 112 17.45 -5.48 16.83
C ARG A 112 17.44 -7.00 17.04
N SER A 113 16.50 -7.46 17.86
CA SER A 113 16.30 -8.86 18.20
C SER A 113 14.89 -9.29 17.81
N GLY A 114 14.77 -10.48 17.25
CA GLY A 114 13.48 -11.06 16.88
C GLY A 114 13.69 -12.39 16.16
N SER A 115 12.59 -13.13 15.95
CA SER A 115 12.63 -14.30 15.08
C SER A 115 12.90 -13.86 13.63
N LEU A 116 13.67 -14.65 12.90
CA LEU A 116 13.84 -14.48 11.44
C LEU A 116 12.82 -15.34 10.67
N GLN A 117 11.62 -15.47 11.23
CA GLN A 117 10.54 -16.24 10.62
C GLN A 117 9.70 -15.33 9.73
N LEU A 118 9.42 -15.80 8.51
CA LEU A 118 8.53 -15.09 7.61
C LEU A 118 7.07 -15.36 7.97
N GLN A 119 6.28 -14.29 7.94
CA GLN A 119 4.83 -14.34 8.05
C GLN A 119 4.24 -13.40 7.01
N ALA A 120 3.21 -13.83 6.30
CA ALA A 120 2.65 -13.10 5.18
C ALA A 120 1.14 -13.01 5.32
N TYR A 121 0.57 -11.85 4.98
CA TYR A 121 -0.86 -11.61 4.97
C TYR A 121 -1.29 -11.18 3.58
N SER A 122 -2.36 -11.76 3.07
CA SER A 122 -3.01 -11.37 1.82
C SER A 122 -4.43 -10.90 2.08
N GLU A 123 -4.85 -9.97 1.23
CA GLU A 123 -6.20 -9.42 1.20
C GLU A 123 -6.57 -9.15 -0.27
N ALA A 124 -7.83 -9.35 -0.63
CA ALA A 124 -8.35 -9.02 -1.94
C ALA A 124 -9.75 -8.42 -1.86
N THR A 125 -9.91 -7.24 -2.44
CA THR A 125 -11.27 -6.73 -2.69
C THR A 125 -11.95 -7.57 -3.78
N TRP A 126 -13.28 -7.61 -3.80
CA TRP A 126 -14.03 -8.25 -4.90
C TRP A 126 -14.77 -7.22 -5.74
N ALA A 127 -14.45 -7.18 -7.03
CA ALA A 127 -15.09 -6.31 -8.02
C ALA A 127 -15.25 -4.86 -7.53
N SER A 128 -14.21 -4.34 -6.89
CA SER A 128 -14.24 -3.03 -6.24
C SER A 128 -14.05 -1.87 -7.20
N ASP A 129 -13.50 -2.10 -8.39
CA ASP A 129 -13.39 -1.05 -9.39
C ASP A 129 -14.74 -0.84 -10.10
N PRO A 130 -15.34 0.37 -10.07
CA PRO A 130 -16.62 0.62 -10.73
C PRO A 130 -16.55 0.55 -12.25
N SER A 131 -15.40 0.87 -12.83
CA SER A 131 -15.20 1.00 -14.28
C SER A 131 -14.97 -0.36 -14.93
N ASP A 132 -14.06 -1.17 -14.39
CA ASP A 132 -13.69 -2.46 -14.99
C ASP A 132 -14.02 -3.69 -14.16
N ARG A 133 -14.62 -3.52 -12.97
CA ARG A 133 -14.99 -4.59 -12.03
C ARG A 133 -13.80 -5.45 -11.60
N ARG A 134 -12.57 -4.97 -11.77
CA ARG A 134 -11.38 -5.69 -11.29
C ARG A 134 -11.20 -5.48 -9.81
N SER A 135 -10.66 -6.52 -9.20
CA SER A 135 -10.31 -6.59 -7.79
C SER A 135 -8.94 -5.95 -7.53
N LEU A 136 -8.70 -5.54 -6.29
CA LEU A 136 -7.40 -5.08 -5.79
C LEU A 136 -6.85 -6.15 -4.87
N SER A 137 -5.62 -6.60 -5.12
CA SER A 137 -4.87 -7.41 -4.17
C SER A 137 -3.98 -6.53 -3.33
N ALA A 138 -3.94 -6.81 -2.04
CA ALA A 138 -2.95 -6.28 -1.13
C ALA A 138 -2.23 -7.41 -0.41
N TYR A 139 -0.98 -7.15 -0.03
CA TYR A 139 -0.25 -8.03 0.87
C TYR A 139 0.72 -7.25 1.74
N CYS A 140 1.09 -7.86 2.86
CA CYS A 140 2.24 -7.48 3.65
C CYS A 140 3.00 -8.71 4.14
N VAL A 141 4.32 -8.61 4.21
CA VAL A 141 5.23 -9.67 4.64
C VAL A 141 6.10 -9.15 5.77
N PHE A 142 6.10 -9.90 6.86
CA PHE A 142 6.88 -9.66 8.05
C PHE A 142 8.03 -10.66 8.16
N LEU A 143 9.17 -10.18 8.66
CA LEU A 143 10.27 -10.99 9.15
C LEU A 143 10.34 -10.80 10.67
N GLY A 144 9.85 -11.78 11.41
CA GLY A 144 9.55 -11.64 12.83
C GLY A 144 8.55 -10.51 13.06
N GLY A 145 8.93 -9.51 13.86
CA GLY A 145 8.12 -8.31 14.11
C GLY A 145 8.29 -7.19 13.08
N SER A 146 9.13 -7.37 12.06
CA SER A 146 9.48 -6.30 11.11
C SER A 146 8.70 -6.40 9.81
N LEU A 147 7.99 -5.36 9.41
CA LEU A 147 7.38 -5.29 8.08
C LEU A 147 8.46 -5.03 7.03
N ILE A 148 8.68 -5.99 6.11
CA ILE A 148 9.77 -5.94 5.12
C ILE A 148 9.29 -5.78 3.69
N ALA A 149 8.06 -6.19 3.37
CA ALA A 149 7.48 -6.00 2.05
C ALA A 149 5.97 -5.76 2.14
N TRP A 150 5.44 -4.95 1.25
CA TRP A 150 4.00 -4.71 1.13
C TRP A 150 3.68 -4.19 -0.26
N LYS A 151 2.44 -4.38 -0.69
CA LYS A 151 1.98 -3.91 -1.99
C LYS A 151 0.47 -3.82 -2.03
N THR A 152 -0.03 -2.90 -2.84
CA THR A 152 -1.41 -2.90 -3.34
C THR A 152 -1.37 -2.87 -4.85
N LYS A 153 -2.15 -3.73 -5.51
CA LYS A 153 -2.15 -3.85 -6.96
C LYS A 153 -3.52 -4.28 -7.49
N LYS A 154 -4.00 -3.58 -8.51
CA LYS A 154 -5.13 -4.02 -9.34
C LYS A 154 -4.83 -5.33 -10.05
N GLN A 155 -5.73 -6.28 -9.90
CA GLN A 155 -5.66 -7.56 -10.58
C GLN A 155 -5.88 -7.36 -12.09
N THR A 156 -5.29 -8.23 -12.90
CA THR A 156 -5.34 -8.12 -14.37
C THR A 156 -6.65 -8.67 -14.96
N ALA A 157 -7.33 -9.55 -14.23
CA ALA A 157 -8.57 -10.20 -14.64
C ALA A 157 -9.72 -9.82 -13.70
N VAL A 158 -10.95 -9.96 -14.22
CA VAL A 158 -12.18 -9.85 -13.44
C VAL A 158 -12.53 -11.23 -12.90
N PHE A 159 -12.71 -11.34 -11.59
CA PHE A 159 -13.04 -12.60 -10.91
C PHE A 159 -14.52 -12.69 -10.59
N ARG A 160 -15.06 -13.91 -10.64
CA ARG A 160 -16.49 -14.16 -10.47
C ARG A 160 -16.90 -14.35 -9.01
N SER A 161 -15.93 -14.54 -8.12
CA SER A 161 -16.15 -14.63 -6.68
C SER A 161 -15.02 -13.96 -5.89
N SER A 162 -15.31 -13.61 -4.64
CA SER A 162 -14.29 -13.15 -3.69
C SER A 162 -13.23 -14.22 -3.43
N ALA A 163 -13.63 -15.49 -3.35
CA ALA A 163 -12.70 -16.61 -3.13
C ALA A 163 -11.65 -16.74 -4.26
N GLU A 164 -12.04 -16.55 -5.52
CA GLU A 164 -11.11 -16.55 -6.65
C GLU A 164 -10.14 -15.35 -6.60
N ALA A 165 -10.65 -14.15 -6.28
CA ALA A 165 -9.83 -12.95 -6.15
C ALA A 165 -8.79 -13.09 -5.01
N GLU A 166 -9.20 -13.67 -3.89
CA GLU A 166 -8.35 -14.01 -2.74
C GLU A 166 -7.31 -15.07 -3.09
N LEU A 167 -7.71 -16.15 -3.76
CA LEU A 167 -6.78 -17.18 -4.24
C LEU A 167 -5.73 -16.58 -5.17
N ARG A 168 -6.12 -15.62 -6.02
CA ARG A 168 -5.16 -14.88 -6.85
C ARG A 168 -4.22 -14.00 -6.03
N ALA A 169 -4.71 -13.34 -4.98
CA ALA A 169 -3.88 -12.54 -4.08
C ALA A 169 -2.86 -13.42 -3.35
N MET A 170 -3.29 -14.58 -2.83
CA MET A 170 -2.41 -15.58 -2.22
C MET A 170 -1.35 -16.08 -3.19
N ALA A 171 -1.71 -16.37 -4.45
CA ALA A 171 -0.73 -16.80 -5.45
C ALA A 171 0.34 -15.73 -5.72
N LEU A 172 -0.03 -14.45 -5.78
CA LEU A 172 0.92 -13.34 -5.91
C LEU A 172 1.83 -13.22 -4.67
N LEU A 173 1.26 -13.38 -3.48
CA LEU A 173 1.99 -13.35 -2.22
C LEU A 173 2.99 -14.51 -2.12
N THR A 174 2.61 -15.71 -2.54
CA THR A 174 3.50 -16.89 -2.55
C THR A 174 4.72 -16.67 -3.45
N ALA A 175 4.54 -16.03 -4.62
CA ALA A 175 5.66 -15.69 -5.48
C ALA A 175 6.62 -14.68 -4.82
N GLU A 176 6.08 -13.65 -4.15
CA GLU A 176 6.87 -12.68 -3.40
C GLU A 176 7.63 -13.32 -2.23
N VAL A 177 6.96 -14.17 -1.45
CA VAL A 177 7.57 -14.92 -0.34
C VAL A 177 8.68 -15.82 -0.84
N THR A 178 8.50 -16.49 -1.98
CA THR A 178 9.52 -17.34 -2.58
C THR A 178 10.76 -16.52 -2.95
N TRP A 179 10.56 -15.36 -3.59
CA TRP A 179 11.65 -14.44 -3.90
C TRP A 179 12.37 -13.94 -2.63
N LEU A 180 11.62 -13.55 -1.60
CA LEU A 180 12.19 -13.11 -0.32
C LEU A 180 13.01 -14.21 0.37
N ARG A 181 12.60 -15.48 0.26
CA ARG A 181 13.37 -16.60 0.82
C ARG A 181 14.71 -16.78 0.12
N TRP A 182 14.75 -16.65 -1.20
CA TRP A 182 16.02 -16.66 -1.95
C TRP A 182 16.91 -15.48 -1.54
N LEU A 183 16.35 -14.28 -1.44
CA LEU A 183 17.09 -13.10 -1.00
C LEU A 183 17.65 -13.26 0.43
N LEU A 184 16.87 -13.83 1.36
CA LEU A 184 17.33 -14.11 2.71
C LEU A 184 18.44 -15.16 2.73
N GLN A 185 18.34 -16.19 1.90
CA GLN A 185 19.39 -17.20 1.75
C GLN A 185 20.70 -16.58 1.25
N ASP A 186 20.64 -15.67 0.27
CA ASP A 186 21.80 -14.93 -0.23
C ASP A 186 22.43 -14.05 0.87
N PHE A 187 21.64 -13.54 1.81
CA PHE A 187 22.11 -12.84 3.00
C PHE A 187 22.57 -13.76 4.14
N GLY A 188 22.63 -15.08 3.92
CA GLY A 188 23.07 -16.06 4.92
C GLY A 188 22.00 -16.41 5.97
N VAL A 189 20.74 -16.04 5.75
CA VAL A 189 19.61 -16.37 6.64
C VAL A 189 18.86 -17.57 6.07
N SER A 190 19.08 -18.75 6.66
CA SER A 190 18.36 -19.97 6.29
C SER A 190 16.97 -20.01 6.92
N VAL A 191 15.93 -19.75 6.13
CA VAL A 191 14.53 -19.96 6.57
C VAL A 191 14.14 -21.41 6.32
N THR A 192 14.31 -22.30 7.28
CA THR A 192 14.02 -23.75 7.10
C THR A 192 12.56 -24.10 7.31
N THR A 193 11.82 -23.27 8.04
CA THR A 193 10.39 -23.49 8.31
C THR A 193 9.52 -23.00 7.14
N PRO A 194 8.35 -23.63 6.92
CA PRO A 194 7.33 -23.08 6.03
C PRO A 194 6.94 -21.66 6.47
N THR A 195 6.73 -20.78 5.48
CA THR A 195 6.22 -19.41 5.74
C THR A 195 4.72 -19.48 6.01
N LEU A 196 4.27 -18.89 7.12
CA LEU A 196 2.84 -18.80 7.42
C LEU A 196 2.18 -17.75 6.52
N LEU A 197 1.22 -18.18 5.70
CA LEU A 197 0.39 -17.30 4.87
C LEU A 197 -1.01 -17.21 5.48
N LEU A 198 -1.47 -15.99 5.74
CA LEU A 198 -2.76 -15.69 6.37
C LEU A 198 -3.65 -14.92 5.39
N SER A 199 -4.92 -15.33 5.30
CA SER A 199 -6.01 -14.67 4.59
C SER A 199 -7.26 -14.79 5.47
N ASP A 200 -8.20 -13.86 5.34
CA ASP A 200 -9.50 -13.90 6.03
C ASP A 200 -10.55 -14.73 5.26
N SER A 201 -10.26 -15.09 4.01
CA SER A 201 -11.17 -15.83 3.13
C SER A 201 -11.14 -17.34 3.39
N ILE A 202 -12.13 -17.81 4.15
CA ILE A 202 -12.34 -19.24 4.45
C ILE A 202 -12.45 -20.06 3.15
N GLY A 203 -13.15 -19.53 2.14
CA GLY A 203 -13.33 -20.22 0.86
C GLY A 203 -12.01 -20.42 0.12
N ALA A 204 -11.17 -19.37 0.06
CA ALA A 204 -9.86 -19.48 -0.58
C ALA A 204 -8.90 -20.38 0.22
N ILE A 205 -8.92 -20.28 1.55
CA ILE A 205 -8.14 -21.17 2.44
C ILE A 205 -8.52 -22.63 2.24
N SER A 206 -9.81 -22.93 2.08
CA SER A 206 -10.28 -24.30 1.87
C SER A 206 -9.84 -24.89 0.53
N ILE A 207 -9.65 -24.07 -0.50
CA ILE A 207 -9.17 -24.51 -1.82
C ILE A 207 -7.66 -24.71 -1.83
N ALA A 208 -6.93 -23.92 -1.03
CA ALA A 208 -5.48 -23.94 -0.97
C ALA A 208 -4.88 -25.04 -0.05
N ARG A 209 -5.72 -25.72 0.74
CA ARG A 209 -5.35 -26.88 1.57
C ARG A 209 -5.46 -28.18 0.79
#